data_AF-A0AA38BWT8-F1
#
_entry.id   AF-A0AA38BWT8-F1
#
_cell.length_a   1.000
_cell.length_b   1.000
_cell.length_c   1.000
_cell.angle_alpha   90.00
_cell.angle_beta   90.00
_cell.angle_gamma   90.00
#
_symmetry.space_group_name_H-M   'P 1'
#
loop_
_entity.id
_entity.type
_entity.pdbx_description
1 polymer ?
#
loop_
_entity_poly.entity_id
_entity_poly.type
_entity_poly.pdbx_seq_one_letter_code
_entity_poly.pdbx_strand_id
1 'polypeptide(L)'
;MTQTERTITSTDVMKQYCSGGVLSGGGSVPAPKASPADWVGMVNEFQKGAMSTRLQIPMIYGIDGVHGLNNVYGATIFPHNVGLGATRDPDLGAPPVNATKGIPYVAGQRNVVARAKHFVGDNSWGEEFRQGFPYNHYFW
;
A
#
# COMPACT_ATOMS: atom_id res chain seq x y z
N MET A 1 -15.26 12.09 -3.50
CA MET A 1 -14.66 11.51 -2.29
C MET A 1 -13.19 11.89 -2.29
N THR A 2 -12.66 12.42 -1.18
CA THR A 2 -11.27 12.90 -1.07
C THR A 2 -10.42 11.92 -0.27
N GLN A 3 -9.14 11.83 -0.63
CA GLN A 3 -8.12 11.09 0.12
C GLN A 3 -7.11 12.06 0.74
N THR A 4 -6.81 11.91 2.02
CA THR A 4 -5.86 12.78 2.75
C THR A 4 -4.57 12.02 3.12
N GLU A 5 -3.46 12.74 3.29
CA GLU A 5 -2.22 12.15 3.78
C GLU A 5 -2.26 12.09 5.33
N ARG A 6 -1.73 11.02 5.94
CA ARG A 6 -1.88 10.78 7.39
C ARG A 6 -1.31 11.88 8.29
N THR A 7 -0.27 12.60 7.87
CA THR A 7 0.39 13.68 8.64
C THR A 7 -0.51 14.89 8.85
N ILE A 8 -1.45 15.12 7.93
CA ILE A 8 -2.44 16.21 8.01
C ILE A 8 -3.83 15.71 8.41
N THR A 9 -3.96 14.42 8.73
CA THR A 9 -5.24 13.81 9.07
C THR A 9 -5.39 13.70 10.58
N SER A 10 -6.60 13.95 11.06
CA SER A 10 -7.04 13.74 12.43
C SER A 10 -8.49 13.29 12.45
N THR A 11 -9.00 12.86 13.60
CA THR A 11 -10.42 12.54 13.80
C THR A 11 -11.34 13.68 13.38
N ASP A 12 -10.96 14.92 13.68
CA ASP A 12 -11.74 16.12 13.33
C ASP A 12 -11.72 16.38 11.83
N VAL A 13 -10.56 16.24 11.17
CA VAL A 13 -10.45 16.37 9.71
C VAL A 13 -11.33 15.32 9.02
N MET A 14 -11.27 14.07 9.48
CA MET A 14 -12.11 12.99 8.95
C MET A 14 -13.60 13.30 9.08
N LYS A 15 -14.02 13.83 10.24
CA LYS A 15 -15.42 14.16 10.51
C LYS A 15 -15.91 15.38 9.73
N GLN A 16 -15.13 16.47 9.75
CA GLN A 16 -15.48 17.74 9.14
C GLN A 16 -15.60 17.63 7.63
N TYR A 17 -14.65 16.95 6.99
CA TYR A 17 -14.58 16.87 5.53
C TYR A 17 -15.20 15.60 4.96
N CYS A 18 -15.71 14.69 5.81
CA CYS A 18 -16.25 13.40 5.38
C CYS A 18 -15.28 12.66 4.44
N SER A 19 -13.98 12.70 4.75
CA SER A 19 -12.92 12.09 3.95
C SER A 19 -13.19 10.59 3.79
N GLY A 20 -13.11 10.10 2.57
CA GLY A 20 -13.38 8.68 2.30
C GLY A 20 -12.14 7.80 2.30
N GLY A 21 -10.95 8.39 2.35
CA GLY A 21 -9.73 7.62 2.55
C GLY A 21 -8.59 8.44 3.14
N VAL A 22 -7.61 7.71 3.66
CA VAL A 22 -6.34 8.22 4.18
C VAL A 22 -5.22 7.42 3.54
N LEU A 23 -4.07 8.02 3.30
CA LEU A 23 -2.89 7.32 2.79
C LEU A 23 -1.63 7.61 3.64
N SER A 24 -0.76 6.61 3.72
CA SER A 24 0.65 6.77 4.11
C SER A 24 1.53 6.70 2.87
N GLY A 25 2.11 7.84 2.49
CA GLY A 25 3.13 7.89 1.43
C GLY A 25 4.47 7.32 1.90
N GLY A 26 5.47 7.32 1.02
CA GLY A 26 6.83 6.87 1.33
C GLY A 26 7.39 7.49 2.61
N GLY A 27 7.80 6.66 3.57
CA GLY A 27 8.35 7.08 4.87
C GLY A 27 7.33 7.64 5.86
N SER A 28 6.05 7.76 5.47
CA SER A 28 5.00 8.31 6.32
C SER A 28 4.53 7.27 7.35
N VAL A 29 5.29 7.13 8.44
CA VAL A 29 5.05 6.17 9.53
C VAL A 29 4.50 6.80 10.82
N PRO A 30 3.71 6.08 11.65
CA PRO A 30 3.16 6.64 12.91
C PRO A 30 4.24 7.12 13.89
N ALA A 31 5.36 6.39 13.95
CA ALA A 31 6.52 6.66 14.79
C ALA A 31 7.75 5.91 14.25
N PRO A 32 8.98 6.31 14.62
CA PRO A 32 10.18 5.53 14.32
C PRO A 32 10.05 4.11 14.87
N LYS A 33 10.28 3.10 14.01
CA LYS A 33 10.15 1.68 14.36
C LYS A 33 8.77 1.28 14.94
N ALA A 34 7.70 1.95 14.52
CA ALA A 34 6.33 1.67 14.94
C ALA A 34 5.98 0.18 14.84
N SER A 35 5.41 -0.36 15.92
CA SER A 35 4.91 -1.73 15.99
C SER A 35 3.61 -1.88 15.19
N PRO A 36 3.19 -3.11 14.85
CA PRO A 36 1.88 -3.34 14.23
C PRO A 36 0.71 -2.76 15.05
N ALA A 37 0.81 -2.75 16.38
CA ALA A 37 -0.21 -2.18 17.26
C ALA A 37 -0.32 -0.66 17.11
N ASP A 38 0.80 0.04 16.90
CA ASP A 38 0.81 1.49 16.68
C ASP A 38 0.10 1.86 15.36
N TRP A 39 0.33 1.08 14.30
CA TRP A 39 -0.38 1.23 13.02
C TRP A 39 -1.88 1.02 13.18
N VAL A 40 -2.29 -0.06 13.86
CA VAL A 40 -3.70 -0.35 14.12
C VAL A 40 -4.35 0.76 14.96
N GLY A 41 -3.66 1.25 15.99
CA GLY A 41 -4.12 2.35 16.83
C GLY A 41 -4.39 3.61 16.00
N MET A 42 -3.41 4.06 15.21
CA MET A 42 -3.56 5.23 14.35
C MET A 42 -4.72 5.09 13.35
N VAL A 43 -4.81 3.96 12.63
CA VAL A 43 -5.87 3.72 11.64
C VAL A 43 -7.25 3.71 12.31
N ASN A 44 -7.36 3.11 13.49
CA ASN A 44 -8.61 3.09 14.26
C ASN A 44 -9.03 4.49 14.72
N GLU A 45 -8.09 5.37 15.09
CA GLU A 45 -8.42 6.76 15.43
C GLU A 45 -9.03 7.51 14.23
N PHE A 46 -8.45 7.39 13.04
CA PHE A 46 -9.03 7.99 11.83
C PHE A 46 -10.39 7.40 11.48
N GLN A 47 -10.54 6.08 11.65
CA GLN A 47 -11.80 5.39 11.42
C GLN A 47 -12.91 5.91 12.34
N LYS A 48 -12.62 6.21 13.62
CA LYS A 48 -13.60 6.82 14.53
C LYS A 48 -14.14 8.14 13.99
N GLY A 49 -13.28 8.96 13.38
CA GLY A 49 -13.67 10.21 12.73
C GLY A 49 -14.68 9.97 11.60
N ALA A 50 -14.39 9.04 10.69
CA ALA A 50 -15.29 8.68 9.59
C ALA A 50 -16.66 8.13 10.09
N MET A 51 -16.63 7.27 11.11
CA MET A 51 -17.82 6.67 11.72
C MET A 51 -18.67 7.66 12.55
N SER A 52 -18.15 8.85 12.84
CA SER A 52 -18.87 9.92 13.56
C SER A 52 -19.61 10.90 12.63
N THR A 53 -19.51 10.70 11.30
CA THR A 53 -20.25 11.48 10.31
C THR A 53 -21.72 11.06 10.25
N ARG A 54 -22.58 11.90 9.67
CA ARG A 54 -24.04 11.62 9.55
C ARG A 54 -24.36 10.26 8.90
N LEU A 55 -23.58 9.86 7.89
CA LEU A 55 -23.79 8.62 7.16
C LEU A 55 -22.91 7.45 7.64
N GLN A 56 -21.94 7.73 8.51
CA GLN A 56 -21.05 6.71 9.09
C GLN A 56 -20.38 5.81 8.04
N ILE A 57 -20.01 6.39 6.88
CA ILE A 57 -19.36 5.65 5.80
C ILE A 57 -17.91 5.36 6.24
N PRO A 58 -17.45 4.10 6.22
CA PRO A 58 -16.10 3.76 6.62
C PRO A 58 -15.05 4.30 5.64
N MET A 59 -13.90 4.73 6.16
CA MET A 59 -12.78 5.14 5.31
C MET A 59 -11.95 3.95 4.82
N ILE A 60 -11.26 4.14 3.70
CA ILE A 60 -10.24 3.21 3.19
C ILE A 60 -8.86 3.76 3.55
N TYR A 61 -7.99 2.91 4.10
CA TYR A 61 -6.60 3.26 4.35
C TYR A 61 -5.67 2.71 3.26
N GLY A 62 -4.84 3.57 2.69
CA GLY A 62 -3.84 3.24 1.66
C GLY A 62 -2.41 3.30 2.20
N ILE A 63 -1.55 2.43 1.69
CA ILE A 63 -0.11 2.44 1.97
C ILE A 63 0.66 1.90 0.76
N ASP A 64 1.83 2.46 0.49
CA ASP A 64 2.66 2.06 -0.66
C ASP A 64 3.41 0.73 -0.44
N GLY A 65 2.69 -0.39 -0.46
CA GLY A 65 3.29 -1.73 -0.38
C GLY A 65 3.87 -2.22 -1.71
N VAL A 66 4.99 -1.64 -2.17
CA VAL A 66 5.49 -1.88 -3.54
C VAL A 66 6.47 -3.05 -3.70
N HIS A 67 7.00 -3.58 -2.60
CA HIS A 67 7.91 -4.74 -2.56
C HIS A 67 7.87 -5.38 -1.17
N GLY A 68 6.64 -5.61 -0.69
CA GLY A 68 6.33 -5.81 0.74
C GLY A 68 5.80 -4.51 1.36
N LEU A 69 5.45 -4.57 2.66
CA LEU A 69 5.05 -3.40 3.45
C LEU A 69 6.29 -2.59 3.84
N ASN A 70 6.96 -2.01 2.86
CA ASN A 70 8.28 -1.39 2.98
C ASN A 70 8.37 -0.22 3.97
N ASN A 71 7.25 0.44 4.27
CA ASN A 71 7.17 1.47 5.30
C ASN A 71 7.01 0.90 6.73
N VAL A 72 6.69 -0.39 6.89
CA VAL A 72 6.46 -1.02 8.19
C VAL A 72 7.75 -1.63 8.72
N TYR A 73 8.15 -1.23 9.92
CA TYR A 73 9.36 -1.74 10.55
C TYR A 73 9.26 -3.26 10.81
N GLY A 74 10.29 -3.99 10.42
CA GLY A 74 10.35 -5.45 10.57
C GLY A 74 9.54 -6.24 9.53
N ALA A 75 8.89 -5.58 8.57
CA ALA A 75 8.24 -6.28 7.47
C ALA A 75 9.25 -6.93 6.52
N THR A 76 8.87 -8.07 5.95
CA THR A 76 9.64 -8.70 4.87
C THR A 76 9.70 -7.78 3.66
N ILE A 77 10.91 -7.57 3.15
CA ILE A 77 11.17 -6.80 1.93
C ILE A 77 11.53 -7.77 0.82
N PHE A 78 10.74 -7.76 -0.25
CA PHE A 78 10.96 -8.57 -1.44
C PHE A 78 11.86 -7.85 -2.45
N PRO A 79 12.47 -8.58 -3.40
CA PRO A 79 13.08 -7.94 -4.56
C PRO A 79 12.08 -7.01 -5.25
N HIS A 80 12.56 -5.87 -5.74
CA HIS A 80 11.74 -5.00 -6.58
C HIS A 80 11.30 -5.72 -7.85
N ASN A 81 10.26 -5.21 -8.50
CA ASN A 81 9.65 -5.81 -9.70
C ASN A 81 10.66 -6.15 -10.81
N VAL A 82 11.73 -5.36 -10.98
CA VAL A 82 12.81 -5.67 -11.93
C VAL A 82 13.55 -6.95 -11.57
N GLY A 83 13.83 -7.17 -10.29
CA GLY A 83 14.46 -8.40 -9.78
C GLY A 83 13.51 -9.60 -9.89
N LEU A 84 12.22 -9.41 -9.61
CA LEU A 84 11.21 -10.45 -9.83
C LEU A 84 11.10 -10.81 -11.31
N GLY A 85 11.07 -9.83 -12.20
CA GLY A 85 11.04 -10.06 -13.66
C GLY A 85 12.27 -10.82 -14.16
N ALA A 86 13.45 -10.57 -13.58
CA ALA A 86 14.68 -11.29 -13.93
C ALA A 86 14.63 -12.79 -13.62
N THR A 87 13.76 -13.22 -12.69
CA THR A 87 13.59 -14.65 -12.37
C THR A 87 12.87 -15.42 -13.47
N ARG A 88 12.11 -14.73 -14.34
CA ARG A 88 11.22 -15.33 -15.34
C ARG A 88 10.22 -16.34 -14.78
N ASP A 89 9.90 -16.20 -13.49
CA ASP A 89 8.93 -17.03 -12.78
C ASP A 89 7.68 -16.19 -12.45
N PRO A 90 6.57 -16.36 -13.19
CA PRO A 90 5.35 -15.60 -12.95
C PRO A 90 4.66 -15.99 -11.64
N ASP A 91 4.93 -17.18 -11.10
CA ASP A 91 4.30 -17.68 -9.87
C ASP A 91 5.03 -17.19 -8.61
N LEU A 92 6.30 -16.78 -8.74
CA LEU A 92 7.11 -16.27 -7.63
C LEU A 92 6.54 -14.97 -7.00
N GLY A 93 5.80 -14.18 -7.78
CA GLY A 93 5.10 -12.97 -7.30
C GLY A 93 3.68 -13.22 -6.79
N ALA A 94 3.17 -14.45 -6.91
CA ALA A 94 1.79 -14.78 -6.56
C ALA A 94 1.62 -14.91 -5.04
N PRO A 95 0.42 -14.61 -4.49
CA PRO A 95 0.10 -14.97 -3.11
C PRO A 95 0.19 -16.49 -2.91
N PRO A 96 0.71 -16.98 -1.77
CA PRO A 96 0.67 -18.40 -1.45
C PRO A 96 -0.76 -18.94 -1.49
N VAL A 97 -0.95 -20.12 -2.08
CA VAL A 97 -2.27 -20.77 -2.25
C VAL A 97 -3.03 -20.94 -0.90
N ASN A 98 -2.29 -21.02 0.22
CA ASN A 98 -2.83 -21.17 1.57
C ASN A 98 -2.67 -19.92 2.44
N ALA A 99 -2.59 -18.73 1.85
CA ALA A 99 -2.49 -17.50 2.64
C ALA A 99 -3.70 -17.34 3.59
N THR A 100 -3.43 -17.34 4.90
CA THR A 100 -4.45 -17.22 5.93
C THR A 100 -5.09 -15.83 5.92
N LYS A 101 -6.43 -15.76 5.90
CA LYS A 101 -7.18 -14.51 6.12
C LYS A 101 -6.74 -13.88 7.45
N GLY A 102 -6.12 -12.69 7.40
CA GLY A 102 -5.73 -11.93 8.59
C GLY A 102 -4.22 -11.82 8.84
N ILE A 103 -3.38 -12.55 8.10
CA ILE A 103 -1.97 -12.19 7.94
C ILE A 103 -1.94 -11.08 6.88
N PRO A 104 -1.23 -9.95 7.06
CA PRO A 104 -1.18 -8.89 6.07
C PRO A 104 -0.35 -9.33 4.85
N TYR A 105 -0.93 -10.20 4.03
CA TYR A 105 -0.60 -10.35 2.63
C TYR A 105 -1.60 -9.48 1.86
N VAL A 106 -1.25 -8.21 1.66
CA VAL A 106 -1.87 -7.26 0.69
C VAL A 106 -3.42 -7.17 0.67
N ALA A 107 -4.13 -7.62 1.71
CA ALA A 107 -5.57 -7.39 1.87
C ALA A 107 -5.98 -7.66 3.32
N GLY A 108 -6.11 -6.61 4.13
CA GLY A 108 -6.84 -6.67 5.39
C GLY A 108 -8.34 -6.88 5.11
N GLN A 109 -9.03 -7.64 5.97
CA GLN A 109 -10.44 -8.06 5.79
C GLN A 109 -11.45 -6.92 5.59
N ARG A 110 -11.12 -5.66 5.89
CA ARG A 110 -12.06 -4.52 5.78
C ARG A 110 -11.44 -3.18 5.37
N ASN A 111 -10.26 -3.17 4.73
CA ASN A 111 -9.61 -2.05 3.98
C ASN A 111 -8.13 -1.88 4.34
N VAL A 112 -7.24 -2.46 3.52
CA VAL A 112 -5.91 -1.90 3.21
C VAL A 112 -5.72 -2.17 1.71
N VAL A 113 -5.69 -1.11 0.89
CA VAL A 113 -5.45 -1.23 -0.55
C VAL A 113 -4.02 -0.78 -0.81
N ALA A 114 -3.14 -1.75 -1.04
CA ALA A 114 -1.84 -1.53 -1.66
C ALA A 114 -1.80 -2.41 -2.92
N ARG A 115 -1.66 -1.81 -4.09
CA ARG A 115 -1.32 -2.56 -5.31
C ARG A 115 -0.26 -1.77 -6.04
N ALA A 116 0.96 -2.31 -6.10
CA ALA A 116 1.93 -1.84 -7.07
C ALA A 116 1.73 -2.62 -8.37
N LYS A 117 1.25 -1.96 -9.42
CA LYS A 117 1.39 -2.43 -10.80
C LYS A 117 2.29 -1.41 -11.50
N HIS A 118 3.58 -1.70 -11.60
CA HIS A 118 4.50 -0.88 -12.38
C HIS A 118 4.66 -1.53 -13.76
N PHE A 119 4.38 -0.77 -14.82
CA PHE A 119 4.78 -1.14 -16.18
C PHE A 119 6.17 -0.54 -16.43
N VAL A 120 7.13 -1.38 -16.82
CA VAL A 120 8.41 -0.89 -17.35
C VAL A 120 8.20 -0.61 -18.83
N GLY A 121 7.91 0.64 -19.16
CA GLY A 121 8.10 1.18 -20.51
C GLY A 121 9.56 1.60 -20.70
N ASP A 122 9.95 1.89 -21.96
CA ASP A 122 11.26 2.40 -22.39
C ASP A 122 12.03 3.12 -21.27
N ASN A 123 13.22 2.60 -20.97
CA ASN A 123 14.18 2.95 -19.90
C ASN A 123 14.75 4.39 -19.99
N SER A 124 13.93 5.35 -20.42
CA SER A 124 14.26 6.77 -20.55
C SER A 124 14.19 7.56 -19.23
N TRP A 125 13.71 6.95 -18.15
CA TRP A 125 13.72 7.54 -16.80
C TRP A 125 14.99 7.13 -16.04
N GLY A 126 16.02 7.98 -16.12
CA GLY A 126 17.30 7.83 -15.41
C GLY A 126 18.36 7.08 -16.22
N GLU A 127 19.52 7.69 -16.43
CA GLU A 127 20.59 7.27 -17.35
C GLU A 127 21.30 5.92 -17.05
N GLU A 128 20.76 5.03 -16.22
CA GLU A 128 21.53 3.86 -15.74
C GLU A 128 20.99 2.47 -16.09
N PHE A 129 19.95 2.33 -16.90
CA PHE A 129 19.42 1.00 -17.27
C PHE A 129 19.28 0.78 -18.77
N ARG A 130 20.40 0.75 -19.48
CA ARG A 130 20.47 0.28 -20.88
C ARG A 130 20.91 -1.19 -20.95
N GLN A 131 19.98 -2.14 -20.81
CA GLN A 131 20.03 -3.45 -21.49
C GLN A 131 18.59 -3.90 -21.78
N GLY A 132 18.27 -4.02 -23.07
CA GLY A 132 16.90 -4.24 -23.56
C GLY A 132 16.46 -5.69 -23.57
N PHE A 133 15.14 -5.89 -23.57
CA PHE A 133 14.51 -7.10 -24.09
C PHE A 133 13.27 -6.73 -24.93
N PRO A 134 13.05 -7.38 -26.09
CA PRO A 134 11.99 -7.04 -27.02
C PRO A 134 10.64 -7.64 -26.61
N TYR A 135 9.57 -6.88 -26.83
CA TYR A 135 8.17 -7.27 -27.03
C TYR A 135 7.62 -8.51 -26.30
N ASN A 136 6.54 -8.35 -25.52
CA ASN A 136 5.27 -8.93 -25.97
C ASN A 136 4.03 -8.35 -25.30
N HIS A 137 3.04 -8.14 -26.17
CA HIS A 137 1.62 -7.92 -25.88
C HIS A 137 1.03 -9.18 -25.21
N TYR A 138 -0.24 -9.09 -24.80
CA TYR A 138 -1.04 -10.08 -24.08
C TYR A 138 -0.86 -10.03 -22.57
N PHE A 139 -1.85 -9.46 -21.87
CA PHE A 139 -2.50 -10.02 -20.68
C PHE A 139 -3.67 -9.07 -20.34
N TRP A 140 -4.88 -9.48 -20.75
CA TRP A 140 -6.14 -8.95 -20.24
C TRP A 140 -6.40 -9.53 -18.85
#